data_AF-A0A2A5VLE7-F1
#
_entry.id   AF-A0A2A5VLE7-F1
#
_cell.length_a   1.000
_cell.length_b   1.000
_cell.length_c   1.000
_cell.angle_alpha   90.00
_cell.angle_beta   90.00
_cell.angle_gamma   90.00
#
_symmetry.space_group_name_H-M   'P 1'
#
loop_
_entity.id
_entity.type
_entity.pdbx_description
1 polymer ?
#
loop_
_entity_poly.entity_id
_entity_poly.type
_entity_poly.pdbx_seq_one_letter_code
_entity_poly.pdbx_strand_id
1 'polypeptide(L)' 'PNDPEAELIETWKIGDSLKGSHQGQMDVTGGIFLKVNSAELIARSVEEVWLIDGRKPERVIELIENGITVGTRVTA' A
#
# COMPACT_ATOMS: atom_id res chain seq x y z
N PRO A 1 -10.28 7.24 5.07
CA PRO A 1 -9.64 7.99 6.18
C PRO A 1 -10.68 8.90 6.83
N ASN A 2 -10.68 9.02 8.16
CA ASN A 2 -11.56 9.96 8.86
C ASN A 2 -10.89 11.33 9.06
N ASP A 3 -9.63 11.45 8.64
CA ASP A 3 -8.88 12.68 8.58
C ASP A 3 -8.99 13.26 7.15
N PRO A 4 -9.59 14.45 6.98
CA PRO A 4 -9.76 15.09 5.67
C PRO A 4 -8.45 15.62 5.07
N GLU A 5 -7.38 15.76 5.86
CA GLU A 5 -6.05 16.16 5.37
C GLU A 5 -5.18 14.96 4.99
N ALA A 6 -5.66 13.73 5.20
CA ALA A 6 -4.92 12.54 4.85
C ALA A 6 -4.89 12.31 3.33
N GLU A 7 -3.68 12.30 2.78
CA GLU A 7 -3.43 12.01 1.37
C GLU A 7 -3.02 10.54 1.14
N LEU A 8 -3.27 10.06 -0.08
CA LEU A 8 -2.79 8.75 -0.53
C LEU A 8 -1.31 8.86 -0.88
N ILE A 9 -0.48 7.96 -0.34
CA ILE A 9 0.90 7.80 -0.79
C ILE A 9 0.85 7.05 -2.13
N GLU A 10 1.14 7.72 -3.24
CA GLU A 10 1.06 7.10 -4.58
C GLU A 10 2.24 6.18 -4.88
N THR A 11 3.44 6.52 -4.39
CA THR A 11 4.66 5.73 -4.53
C THR A 11 5.33 5.54 -3.18
N TRP A 12 5.70 4.30 -2.89
CA TRP A 12 6.45 3.87 -1.72
C TRP A 12 7.78 3.27 -2.16
N LYS A 13 8.90 3.80 -1.69
CA LYS A 13 10.22 3.23 -1.96
C LYS A 13 10.64 2.32 -0.81
N ILE A 14 11.29 1.21 -1.15
CA ILE A 14 11.85 0.31 -0.13
C ILE A 14 12.76 1.10 0.82
N GLY A 15 12.45 1.03 2.11
CA GLY A 15 13.20 1.74 3.16
C GLY A 15 12.60 3.10 3.54
N ASP A 16 11.51 3.53 2.90
CA ASP A 16 10.71 4.65 3.40
C ASP A 16 10.19 4.33 4.82
N SER A 17 10.07 5.35 5.66
CA SER A 17 9.62 5.17 7.04
C SER A 17 8.14 5.52 7.18
N LEU A 18 7.30 4.56 7.57
CA LEU A 18 5.89 4.83 7.85
C LEU A 18 5.80 5.41 9.26
N LYS A 19 5.40 6.67 9.38
CA LYS A 19 5.08 7.26 10.70
C LYS A 19 3.60 7.07 10.95
N GLY A 20 3.27 6.16 11.86
CA GLY A 20 1.90 5.91 12.30
C GLY A 20 1.88 5.50 13.76
N SER A 21 0.86 5.93 14.49
CA SER A 21 0.63 5.43 15.86
C SER A 21 0.05 4.01 15.75
N HIS A 22 0.76 3.01 16.28
CA HIS A 22 0.24 1.65 16.36
C HIS A 22 -0.92 1.62 17.36
N GLN A 23 -2.15 1.69 16.85
CA GLN A 23 -3.36 1.54 17.66
C GLN A 23 -3.57 0.06 17.98
N GLY A 24 -2.85 -0.46 18.98
CA GLY A 24 -2.79 -1.89 19.31
C GLY A 24 -4.13 -2.55 19.68
N GLN A 25 -5.19 -1.77 19.92
CA GLN A 25 -6.56 -2.29 20.11
C GLN A 25 -7.30 -2.55 18.79
N MET A 26 -6.92 -1.89 17.70
CA MET A 26 -7.50 -2.13 16.35
C MET A 26 -6.56 -2.97 15.48
N ASP A 27 -5.26 -2.87 15.72
CA ASP A 27 -4.24 -3.46 14.86
C ASP A 27 -3.60 -4.71 15.50
N VAL A 28 -4.31 -5.83 15.43
CA VAL A 28 -3.94 -7.09 16.12
C VAL A 28 -2.98 -7.99 15.32
N THR A 29 -2.74 -7.70 14.04
CA THR A 29 -1.78 -8.44 13.18
C THR A 29 -0.60 -7.59 12.73
N GLY A 30 -0.49 -6.33 13.18
CA GLY A 30 0.48 -5.36 12.68
C GLY A 30 0.04 -4.62 11.41
N GLY A 31 -1.15 -4.91 10.89
CA GLY A 31 -1.96 -4.07 9.99
C GLY A 31 -1.23 -3.43 8.84
N ILE A 32 -1.27 -2.09 8.79
CA ILE A 32 -0.68 -1.38 7.64
C ILE A 32 0.84 -1.56 7.60
N PHE A 33 1.50 -1.62 8.76
CA PHE A 33 2.94 -1.86 8.83
C PHE A 33 3.32 -3.24 8.29
N LEU A 34 2.59 -4.29 8.66
CA LEU A 34 2.86 -5.64 8.16
C LEU A 34 2.61 -5.74 6.65
N LYS A 35 1.57 -5.08 6.14
CA LYS A 35 1.27 -5.04 4.69
C LYS A 35 2.37 -4.33 3.91
N VAL A 36 2.84 -3.19 4.40
CA VAL A 36 3.95 -2.45 3.78
C VAL A 36 5.23 -3.29 3.81
N ASN A 37 5.61 -3.85 4.96
CA ASN A 37 6.78 -4.72 5.06
C ASN A 37 6.71 -5.92 4.12
N SER A 38 5.53 -6.56 4.01
CA SER A 38 5.32 -7.69 3.09
C SER A 38 5.47 -7.25 1.63
N ALA A 39 4.91 -6.10 1.27
CA ALA A 39 5.03 -5.54 -0.07
C ALA A 39 6.48 -5.18 -0.41
N GLU A 40 7.23 -4.60 0.53
CA GLU A 40 8.66 -4.32 0.35
C GLU A 40 9.47 -5.60 0.11
N LEU A 41 9.21 -6.68 0.87
CA LEU A 41 9.89 -7.96 0.67
C LEU A 41 9.63 -8.53 -0.72
N ILE A 42 8.39 -8.43 -1.21
CA ILE A 42 8.01 -8.88 -2.55
C ILE A 42 8.67 -7.98 -3.62
N ALA A 43 8.69 -6.66 -3.43
CA ALA A 43 9.25 -5.68 -4.37
C ALA A 43 10.76 -5.83 -4.58
N ARG A 44 11.47 -6.54 -3.68
CA ARG A 44 12.87 -6.94 -3.89
C ARG A 44 13.04 -7.99 -4.99
N SER A 45 11.98 -8.72 -5.32
CA SER A 45 12.00 -9.85 -6.25
C SER A 45 11.18 -9.63 -7.52
N VAL A 46 10.16 -8.76 -7.47
CA VAL A 46 9.29 -8.44 -8.61
C VAL A 46 9.04 -6.94 -8.70
N GLU A 47 8.88 -6.42 -9.93
CA GLU A 47 8.77 -4.98 -10.19
C GLU A 47 7.37 -4.41 -9.93
N GLU A 48 6.32 -5.20 -10.23
CA GLU A 48 4.93 -4.75 -10.14
C GLU A 48 4.28 -5.14 -8.82
N VAL A 49 4.53 -4.33 -7.79
CA VAL A 49 3.92 -4.50 -6.47
C VAL A 49 3.04 -3.30 -6.12
N TRP A 50 1.79 -3.58 -5.76
CA TRP A 50 0.78 -2.56 -5.49
C TRP A 50 -0.02 -2.86 -4.23
N LEU A 51 -0.29 -1.83 -3.43
CA LEU A 51 -1.28 -1.83 -2.37
C LEU A 51 -2.55 -1.13 -2.89
N ILE A 52 -3.66 -1.87 -2.95
CA ILE A 52 -4.93 -1.40 -3.54
C ILE A 52 -6.08 -1.63 -2.55
N ASP A 53 -7.10 -0.76 -2.58
CA ASP A 53 -8.33 -0.91 -1.79
C ASP A 53 -9.20 -2.05 -2.35
N GLY A 54 -9.21 -3.19 -1.65
CA GLY A 54 -9.99 -4.37 -2.05
C GLY A 54 -11.51 -4.18 -2.09
N ARG A 55 -12.06 -3.07 -1.59
CA ARG A 55 -13.49 -2.74 -1.73
C ARG A 55 -13.86 -2.21 -3.11
N LYS A 56 -12.85 -1.87 -3.93
CA LYS A 56 -12.98 -1.33 -5.29
C LYS A 56 -12.26 -2.24 -6.29
N PRO A 57 -12.82 -3.42 -6.60
CA PRO A 57 -12.19 -4.42 -7.47
C PRO A 57 -11.86 -3.90 -8.87
N GLU A 58 -12.59 -2.90 -9.37
CA GLU A 58 -12.35 -2.24 -10.65
C GLU A 58 -10.93 -1.68 -10.79
N ARG A 59 -10.26 -1.33 -9.68
CA ARG A 59 -8.88 -0.83 -9.69
C ARG A 59 -7.86 -1.88 -10.12
N VAL A 60 -8.11 -3.15 -9.80
CA VAL A 60 -7.25 -4.24 -10.26
C VAL A 60 -7.38 -4.41 -11.77
N ILE A 61 -8.59 -4.28 -12.30
CA ILE A 61 -8.85 -4.36 -13.75
C ILE A 61 -8.14 -3.20 -14.46
N GLU A 62 -8.30 -1.97 -13.97
CA GLU A 62 -7.63 -0.79 -14.51
C GLU A 62 -6.10 -0.94 -14.54
N LEU A 63 -5.51 -1.50 -13.48
CA LEU A 63 -4.08 -1.76 -13.41
C LEU A 63 -3.62 -2.76 -14.47
N ILE A 64 -4.39 -3.82 -14.70
CA ILE A 64 -4.07 -4.84 -15.71
C ILE A 64 -4.22 -4.27 -17.13
N GLU A 65 -5.24 -3.46 -17.38
CA GLU A 65 -5.54 -2.91 -18.70
C GLU A 65 -4.61 -1.76 -19.09
N ASN A 66 -4.32 -0.86 -18.14
CA ASN A 66 -3.64 0.42 -18.42
C ASN A 66 -2.24 0.51 -17.80
N GLY A 67 -1.85 -0.44 -16.94
CA GLY A 67 -0.59 -0.40 -16.18
C GLY A 67 -0.58 0.61 -15.04
N ILE A 68 -1.68 1.33 -14.79
CA ILE A 68 -1.82 2.31 -13.72
C ILE A 68 -3.20 2.20 -13.06
N THR A 69 -3.28 2.51 -11.76
CA THR A 69 -4.54 2.63 -11.03
C THR A 69 -4.37 3.49 -9.77
N VAL A 70 -5.46 3.75 -9.06
CA VAL A 70 -5.45 4.40 -7.75
C VAL A 70 -5.01 3.40 -6.66
N GLY A 71 -3.78 3.56 -6.18
CA GLY A 71 -3.20 2.79 -5.10
C GLY A 71 -1.82 3.31 -4.71
N THR A 72 -1.06 2.51 -3.97
CA THR A 72 0.35 2.77 -3.66
C THR A 72 1.21 1.77 -4.41
N ARG A 73 2.05 2.25 -5.35
CA ARG A 73 3.05 1.41 -6.01
C ARG A 73 4.28 1.29 -5.13
N VAL A 74 4.75 0.07 -4.90
CA VAL A 74 5.93 -0.22 -4.10
C VAL A 74 7.10 -0.51 -5.04
N THR A 75 8.14 0.32 -4.98
CA THR A 75 9.30 0.22 -5.87
C THR A 75 10.59 0.03 -5.07
N ALA A 76 11.56 -0.67 -5.66
CA ALA A 76 12.89 -0.87 -5.08
C ALA A 76 13.73 0.42 -5.01
#